data_AF-A0A2G6KTE7-F1
#
_entry.id   AF-A0A2G6KTE7-F1
#
_cell.length_a   1.000
_cell.length_b   1.000
_cell.length_c   1.000
_cell.angle_alpha   90.00
_cell.angle_beta   90.00
_cell.angle_gamma   90.00
#
_symmetry.space_group_name_H-M   'P 1'
#
loop_
_entity.id
_entity.type
_entity.pdbx_description
1 polymer ?
#
loop_
_entity_poly.entity_id
_entity_poly.type
_entity_poly.pdbx_seq_one_letter_code
_entity_poly.pdbx_strand_id
1 'polypeptide(L)'
;NPNRNNAMIKPNKFYITLVLAASSVAIADEPDPKLEFEQTAPAQFLLDWQGEPGWTYFIQVSTDLQSWMYVPEMTWGANHDPYVFSPVNGTGQLIPKFFTRLRMSDIPVADLEDAKNSDFDNDGVSNMDELQAGTDPFAFVDTDMDSLPDAWEMEQFGDLDEDADGDSDNDGIKNFDELRYHLDANSNDADASGSKLTFSYDGDVFTGLTITTGETLTFTYDENLNILSTAKSQ
;
A
#
# COMPACT_ATOMS: atom_id res chain seq x y z
N ASN A 1 -7.71 19.89 -29.28
CA ASN A 1 -6.68 19.15 -28.54
C ASN A 1 -7.28 18.60 -27.25
N PRO A 2 -8.03 17.48 -27.29
CA PRO A 2 -8.48 16.79 -26.09
C PRO A 2 -7.95 15.35 -26.02
N ASN A 3 -7.92 14.78 -24.81
CA ASN A 3 -7.50 13.42 -24.45
C ASN A 3 -6.06 13.32 -23.94
N ARG A 4 -5.74 14.10 -22.91
CA ARG A 4 -5.00 13.51 -21.79
C ARG A 4 -6.00 12.63 -21.04
N ASN A 5 -6.12 11.39 -21.48
CA ASN A 5 -6.55 10.33 -20.58
C ASN A 5 -5.38 10.13 -19.63
N ASN A 6 -5.24 11.03 -18.66
CA ASN A 6 -4.73 10.60 -17.38
C ASN A 6 -5.73 9.52 -16.97
N ALA A 7 -5.36 8.25 -17.14
CA ALA A 7 -5.75 7.26 -16.18
C ALA A 7 -5.16 7.76 -14.85
N MET A 8 -5.84 8.73 -14.24
CA MET A 8 -5.75 8.93 -12.82
C MET A 8 -6.06 7.54 -12.29
N ILE A 9 -5.03 6.85 -11.79
CA ILE A 9 -5.20 5.97 -10.65
C ILE A 9 -6.18 6.74 -9.78
N LYS A 10 -7.43 6.28 -9.70
CA LYS A 10 -8.41 6.94 -8.84
C LYS A 10 -7.69 7.02 -7.50
N PRO A 11 -7.56 8.21 -6.89
CA PRO A 11 -6.92 8.28 -5.58
C PRO A 11 -7.59 7.21 -4.73
N ASN A 12 -6.80 6.27 -4.23
CA ASN A 12 -7.31 5.20 -3.38
C ASN A 12 -8.10 5.91 -2.28
N LYS A 13 -9.41 5.64 -2.24
CA LYS A 13 -10.29 6.42 -1.39
C LYS A 13 -10.19 5.84 0.01
N PHE A 14 -9.40 6.47 0.84
CA PHE A 14 -9.28 6.09 2.24
C PHE A 14 -10.16 6.96 3.10
N TYR A 15 -10.90 6.31 3.97
CA TYR A 15 -11.93 6.96 4.76
C TYR A 15 -11.53 6.93 6.23
N ILE A 16 -11.85 8.01 6.94
CA ILE A 16 -11.47 8.18 8.34
C ILE A 16 -12.73 8.48 9.14
N THR A 17 -13.00 7.65 10.14
CA THR A 17 -14.01 7.96 11.14
C THR A 17 -13.38 8.09 12.52
N LEU A 18 -13.56 9.25 13.13
CA LEU A 18 -12.98 9.59 14.42
C LEU A 18 -13.96 9.27 15.55
N VAL A 19 -13.47 8.61 16.60
CA VAL A 19 -14.20 8.44 17.85
C VAL A 19 -13.58 9.34 18.91
N LEU A 20 -14.35 10.34 19.33
CA LEU A 20 -14.09 11.09 20.56
C LEU A 20 -14.87 10.38 21.65
N ALA A 21 -14.29 10.15 22.84
CA ALA A 21 -15.01 9.53 23.94
C ALA A 21 -16.36 10.26 24.17
N ALA A 22 -17.46 9.60 23.77
CA ALA A 22 -18.88 10.01 23.70
C ALA A 22 -19.50 10.41 22.34
N SER A 23 -18.80 10.43 21.19
CA SER A 23 -19.41 10.66 19.85
C SER A 23 -18.52 10.19 18.70
N SER A 24 -19.10 9.58 17.65
CA SER A 24 -18.45 9.40 16.35
C SER A 24 -18.69 10.63 15.47
N VAL A 25 -17.68 11.01 14.67
CA VAL A 25 -17.81 12.03 13.62
C VAL A 25 -17.31 11.42 12.32
N ALA A 26 -18.23 11.23 11.38
CA ALA A 26 -17.92 10.90 9.99
C ALA A 26 -17.64 12.19 9.20
N ILE A 27 -16.64 12.16 8.32
CA ILE A 27 -16.27 13.30 7.49
C ILE A 27 -16.76 13.06 6.06
N ALA A 28 -18.02 13.44 5.77
CA ALA A 28 -18.67 13.61 4.45
C ALA A 28 -18.60 12.47 3.39
N ASP A 29 -19.77 11.93 2.99
CA ASP A 29 -20.01 11.03 1.84
C ASP A 29 -19.23 9.69 1.79
N GLU A 30 -18.46 9.42 2.84
CA GLU A 30 -17.72 8.18 3.05
C GLU A 30 -18.61 7.09 3.66
N PRO A 31 -18.25 5.80 3.51
CA PRO A 31 -18.86 4.76 4.33
C PRO A 31 -18.70 5.14 5.80
N ASP A 32 -19.83 5.19 6.50
CA ASP A 32 -19.90 5.38 7.93
C ASP A 32 -20.11 4.00 8.55
N PRO A 33 -19.04 3.20 8.76
CA PRO A 33 -19.19 1.96 9.48
C PRO A 33 -19.70 2.36 10.86
N LYS A 34 -20.90 1.89 11.21
CA LYS A 34 -21.53 2.28 12.48
C LYS A 34 -20.61 1.86 13.61
N LEU A 35 -19.92 2.82 14.21
CA LEU A 35 -18.93 2.60 15.24
C LEU A 35 -19.58 2.55 16.60
N GLU A 36 -19.19 1.55 17.38
CA GLU A 36 -19.53 1.40 18.79
C GLU A 36 -18.25 1.45 19.61
N PHE A 37 -18.25 2.28 20.65
CA PHE A 37 -17.12 2.41 21.55
C PHE A 37 -17.60 2.40 23.00
N GLU A 38 -17.25 1.33 23.72
CA GLU A 38 -17.76 1.08 25.06
C GLU A 38 -16.61 0.83 26.04
N GLN A 39 -16.69 1.40 27.24
CA GLN A 39 -15.84 0.98 28.34
C GLN A 39 -16.41 -0.27 29.01
N THR A 40 -15.80 -1.42 28.79
CA THR A 40 -16.28 -2.72 29.29
C THR A 40 -15.75 -3.06 30.68
N ALA A 41 -14.61 -2.50 31.08
CA ALA A 41 -14.02 -2.63 32.41
C ALA A 41 -13.15 -1.40 32.77
N PRO A 42 -12.63 -1.29 34.02
CA PRO A 42 -11.63 -0.28 34.34
C PRO A 42 -10.44 -0.37 33.39
N ALA A 43 -10.27 0.67 32.56
CA ALA A 43 -9.27 0.76 31.50
C ALA A 43 -9.27 -0.37 30.45
N GLN A 44 -10.44 -0.97 30.21
CA GLN A 44 -10.67 -1.75 29.00
C GLN A 44 -11.76 -1.06 28.19
N PHE A 45 -11.45 -0.77 26.93
CA PHE A 45 -12.38 -0.16 26.01
C PHE A 45 -12.50 -1.03 24.78
N LEU A 46 -13.72 -1.32 24.38
CA LEU A 46 -14.04 -2.11 23.20
C LEU A 46 -14.43 -1.16 22.08
N LEU A 47 -13.79 -1.30 20.93
CA LEU A 47 -14.14 -0.65 19.68
C LEU A 47 -14.68 -1.72 18.74
N ASP A 48 -15.91 -1.52 18.32
CA ASP A 48 -16.59 -2.35 17.33
C ASP A 48 -17.12 -1.46 16.20
N TRP A 49 -17.37 -2.07 15.05
CA TRP A 49 -17.93 -1.36 13.91
C TRP A 49 -18.73 -2.29 13.01
N GLN A 50 -19.59 -1.71 12.17
CA GLN A 50 -20.24 -2.45 11.11
C GLN A 50 -19.32 -2.47 9.88
N GLY A 51 -18.60 -3.58 9.66
CA GLY A 51 -17.77 -3.78 8.48
C GLY A 51 -18.56 -3.99 7.17
N GLU A 52 -17.86 -3.90 6.05
CA GLU A 52 -18.36 -4.09 4.69
C GLU A 52 -17.58 -5.23 3.98
N PRO A 53 -18.22 -6.07 3.15
CA PRO A 53 -17.52 -7.14 2.44
C PRO A 53 -16.43 -6.61 1.51
N GLY A 54 -15.23 -7.17 1.59
CA GLY A 54 -14.09 -6.80 0.73
C GLY A 54 -13.31 -5.56 1.20
N TRP A 55 -13.68 -4.97 2.34
CA TRP A 55 -12.99 -3.81 2.90
C TRP A 55 -11.94 -4.22 3.91
N THR A 56 -10.85 -3.47 3.96
CA THR A 56 -9.79 -3.63 4.97
C THR A 56 -9.84 -2.48 5.96
N TYR A 57 -9.63 -2.79 7.24
CA TYR A 57 -9.74 -1.85 8.35
C TYR A 57 -8.45 -1.80 9.16
N PHE A 58 -8.09 -0.58 9.55
CA PHE A 58 -6.90 -0.23 10.31
C PHE A 58 -7.30 0.67 11.47
N ILE A 59 -6.60 0.56 12.59
CA ILE A 59 -6.91 1.34 13.78
C ILE A 59 -5.74 2.28 14.07
N GLN A 60 -6.03 3.54 14.34
CA GLN A 60 -5.04 4.49 14.84
C GLN A 60 -5.43 5.03 16.20
N VAL A 61 -4.42 5.24 17.04
CA VAL A 61 -4.55 5.81 18.37
C VAL A 61 -3.73 7.09 18.50
N SER A 62 -4.23 8.00 19.33
CA SER A 62 -3.55 9.25 19.66
C SER A 62 -3.78 9.62 21.12
N THR A 63 -2.85 10.37 21.71
CA THR A 63 -3.04 10.95 23.05
C THR A 63 -3.25 12.46 23.03
N ASP A 64 -3.02 13.11 21.88
CA ASP A 64 -3.00 14.56 21.71
C ASP A 64 -3.76 15.08 20.48
N LEU A 65 -4.39 14.18 19.69
CA LEU A 65 -5.04 14.43 18.40
C LEU A 65 -4.10 14.89 17.27
N GLN A 66 -2.80 14.98 17.51
CA GLN A 66 -1.81 15.44 16.55
C GLN A 66 -0.95 14.27 16.06
N SER A 67 -0.37 13.53 16.99
CA SER A 67 0.42 12.33 16.72
C SER A 67 -0.49 11.11 16.74
N TRP A 68 -0.56 10.43 15.61
CA TRP A 68 -1.33 9.21 15.41
C TRP A 68 -0.38 8.04 15.16
N MET A 69 -0.62 6.92 15.84
CA MET A 69 0.12 5.68 15.64
C MET A 69 -0.86 4.61 15.20
N TYR A 70 -0.44 3.77 14.26
CA TYR A 70 -1.20 2.57 13.93
C TYR A 70 -1.10 1.55 15.05
N VAL A 71 -2.21 0.85 15.27
CA VAL A 71 -2.20 -0.44 15.94
C VAL A 71 -1.69 -1.46 14.91
N PRO A 72 -0.74 -2.35 15.27
CA PRO A 72 -0.20 -3.36 14.36
C PRO A 72 -1.17 -4.53 14.16
N GLU A 73 -2.43 -4.22 13.90
CA GLU A 73 -3.50 -5.16 13.62
C GLU A 73 -4.40 -4.61 12.50
N MET A 74 -4.84 -5.52 11.64
CA MET A 74 -5.75 -5.27 10.54
C MET A 74 -6.94 -6.21 10.66
N THR A 75 -8.11 -5.77 10.22
CA THR A 75 -9.26 -6.68 10.04
C THR A 75 -9.84 -6.51 8.64
N TRP A 76 -10.68 -7.45 8.21
CA TRP A 76 -11.18 -7.50 6.85
C TRP A 76 -12.64 -7.95 6.81
N GLY A 77 -13.40 -7.36 5.90
CA GLY A 77 -14.75 -7.76 5.55
C GLY A 77 -15.82 -7.33 6.54
N ALA A 78 -17.04 -7.81 6.30
CA ALA A 78 -18.21 -7.48 7.13
C ALA A 78 -18.21 -8.15 8.51
N ASN A 79 -17.47 -9.25 8.66
CA ASN A 79 -17.36 -9.97 9.91
C ASN A 79 -15.92 -9.82 10.42
N HIS A 80 -15.72 -8.98 11.41
CA HIS A 80 -14.45 -8.85 12.11
C HIS A 80 -14.69 -8.96 13.62
N ASP A 81 -13.62 -9.25 14.36
CA ASP A 81 -13.66 -9.17 15.81
C ASP A 81 -13.54 -7.69 16.24
N PRO A 82 -14.21 -7.29 17.34
CA PRO A 82 -14.00 -5.97 17.93
C PRO A 82 -12.58 -5.88 18.51
N TYR A 83 -12.03 -4.67 18.53
CA TYR A 83 -10.72 -4.41 19.11
C TYR A 83 -10.82 -3.97 20.57
N VAL A 84 -9.99 -4.55 21.44
CA VAL A 84 -9.97 -4.21 22.88
C VAL A 84 -8.73 -3.39 23.22
N PHE A 85 -8.93 -2.12 23.52
CA PHE A 85 -7.89 -1.25 24.07
C PHE A 85 -7.69 -1.50 25.56
N SER A 86 -6.43 -1.64 25.96
CA SER A 86 -5.99 -1.54 27.35
C SER A 86 -4.91 -0.46 27.46
N PRO A 87 -5.29 0.83 27.41
CA PRO A 87 -4.36 1.91 27.15
C PRO A 87 -3.47 2.15 28.38
N VAL A 88 -2.21 1.73 28.28
CA VAL A 88 -1.16 1.91 29.28
C VAL A 88 -0.01 2.71 28.68
N ASN A 89 0.71 3.47 29.50
CA ASN A 89 1.97 4.09 29.10
C ASN A 89 3.10 3.04 29.10
N GLY A 90 4.31 3.41 28.69
CA GLY A 90 5.49 2.52 28.69
C GLY A 90 5.91 1.99 30.06
N THR A 91 5.26 2.41 31.15
CA THR A 91 5.47 1.88 32.52
C THR A 91 4.32 0.97 32.99
N GLY A 92 3.34 0.69 32.12
CA GLY A 92 2.14 -0.10 32.46
C GLY A 92 1.07 0.67 33.23
N GLN A 93 1.24 1.99 33.39
CA GLN A 93 0.25 2.84 34.06
C GLN A 93 -0.80 3.29 33.05
N LEU A 94 -2.07 3.21 33.43
CA LEU A 94 -3.19 3.62 32.59
C LEU A 94 -3.01 5.05 32.07
N ILE A 95 -3.17 5.25 30.77
CA ILE A 95 -3.27 6.60 30.21
C ILE A 95 -4.74 7.07 30.35
N PRO A 96 -4.96 8.25 30.97
CA PRO A 96 -6.31 8.65 31.37
C PRO A 96 -7.18 9.14 30.21
N LYS A 97 -6.57 9.48 29.05
CA LYS A 97 -7.25 9.97 27.85
C LYS A 97 -6.48 9.56 26.61
N PHE A 98 -7.20 9.03 25.65
CA PHE A 98 -6.71 8.71 24.32
C PHE A 98 -7.87 8.89 23.32
N PHE A 99 -7.51 8.91 22.05
CA PHE A 99 -8.41 9.00 20.92
C PHE A 99 -8.15 7.79 20.03
N THR A 100 -9.19 7.29 19.38
CA THR A 100 -9.07 6.26 18.36
C THR A 100 -9.80 6.69 17.11
N ARG A 101 -9.30 6.27 15.95
CA ARG A 101 -9.99 6.40 14.68
C ARG A 101 -9.80 5.14 13.85
N LEU A 102 -10.81 4.84 13.06
CA LEU A 102 -10.77 3.77 12.08
C LEU A 102 -10.33 4.38 10.75
N ARG A 103 -9.31 3.79 10.13
CA ARG A 103 -8.95 3.99 8.72
C ARG A 103 -9.41 2.76 7.94
N MET A 104 -9.88 2.94 6.72
CA MET A 104 -10.41 1.84 5.92
C MET A 104 -10.12 2.02 4.44
N SER A 105 -10.02 0.89 3.74
CA SER A 105 -9.67 0.80 2.32
C SER A 105 -10.63 -0.14 1.61
N ASP A 106 -11.06 0.27 0.40
CA ASP A 106 -11.83 -0.54 -0.54
C ASP A 106 -10.95 -1.15 -1.65
N ILE A 107 -9.61 -1.11 -1.47
CA ILE A 107 -8.67 -1.77 -2.39
C ILE A 107 -9.02 -3.27 -2.44
N PRO A 108 -9.28 -3.82 -3.65
CA PRO A 108 -9.70 -5.21 -3.78
C PRO A 108 -8.63 -6.18 -3.31
N VAL A 109 -8.93 -6.93 -2.25
CA VAL A 109 -8.13 -8.04 -1.72
C VAL A 109 -9.04 -9.20 -1.38
N ALA A 110 -8.53 -10.43 -1.52
CA ALA A 110 -9.31 -11.66 -1.38
C ALA A 110 -9.73 -11.92 0.07
N ASP A 111 -8.84 -11.64 1.02
CA ASP A 111 -9.03 -11.83 2.45
C ASP A 111 -8.04 -10.99 3.27
N LEU A 112 -8.01 -11.20 4.59
CA LEU A 112 -7.12 -10.49 5.51
C LEU A 112 -5.64 -10.78 5.26
N GLU A 113 -5.27 -12.02 4.88
CA GLU A 113 -3.87 -12.37 4.66
C GLU A 113 -3.36 -11.73 3.38
N ASP A 114 -4.18 -11.70 2.34
CA ASP A 114 -3.92 -10.94 1.12
C ASP A 114 -3.76 -9.45 1.43
N ALA A 115 -4.66 -8.88 2.24
CA ALA A 115 -4.58 -7.48 2.66
C ALA A 115 -3.27 -7.15 3.41
N LYS A 116 -2.81 -8.02 4.30
CA LYS A 116 -1.57 -7.81 5.06
C LYS A 116 -0.31 -7.79 4.19
N ASN A 117 -0.29 -8.67 3.19
CA ASN A 117 0.84 -8.84 2.28
C ASN A 117 0.76 -7.93 1.05
N SER A 118 -0.36 -7.23 0.85
CA SER A 118 -0.51 -6.21 -0.17
C SER A 118 0.23 -4.93 0.22
N ASP A 119 0.57 -4.16 -0.79
CA ASP A 119 1.17 -2.82 -0.70
C ASP A 119 0.14 -1.83 -1.28
N PHE A 120 -0.53 -1.07 -0.40
CA PHE A 120 -1.71 -0.27 -0.78
C PHE A 120 -1.37 1.10 -1.37
N ASP A 121 -0.20 1.65 -1.08
CA ASP A 121 0.31 2.88 -1.67
C ASP A 121 1.37 2.64 -2.76
N ASN A 122 1.79 1.40 -2.95
CA ASN A 122 2.80 0.96 -3.92
C ASN A 122 4.18 1.55 -3.60
N ASP A 123 4.51 1.66 -2.32
CA ASP A 123 5.77 2.19 -1.84
C ASP A 123 6.87 1.13 -1.66
N GLY A 124 6.56 -0.13 -1.99
CA GLY A 124 7.45 -1.28 -1.88
C GLY A 124 7.36 -2.03 -0.56
N VAL A 125 6.63 -1.50 0.44
CA VAL A 125 6.49 -2.11 1.77
C VAL A 125 5.08 -2.69 1.94
N SER A 126 4.98 -3.87 2.56
CA SER A 126 3.66 -4.46 2.81
C SER A 126 2.91 -3.71 3.92
N ASN A 127 1.59 -3.64 3.82
CA ASN A 127 0.73 -2.97 4.80
C ASN A 127 1.02 -3.41 6.24
N MET A 128 1.28 -4.71 6.46
CA MET A 128 1.56 -5.24 7.79
C MET A 128 2.95 -4.86 8.29
N ASP A 129 3.96 -4.83 7.41
CA ASP A 129 5.32 -4.43 7.78
C ASP A 129 5.38 -2.94 8.12
N GLU A 130 4.64 -2.11 7.39
CA GLU A 130 4.48 -0.70 7.72
C GLU A 130 3.80 -0.47 9.06
N LEU A 131 2.75 -1.22 9.34
CA LEU A 131 2.06 -1.19 10.64
C LEU A 131 3.01 -1.56 11.79
N GLN A 132 3.93 -2.49 11.57
CA GLN A 132 4.95 -2.89 12.54
C GLN A 132 6.08 -1.85 12.67
N ALA A 133 6.45 -1.20 11.57
CA ALA A 133 7.43 -0.12 11.52
C ALA A 133 6.88 1.21 12.06
N GLY A 134 5.54 1.35 12.12
CA GLY A 134 4.86 2.58 12.49
C GLY A 134 4.79 3.63 11.37
N THR A 135 4.93 3.21 10.11
CA THR A 135 4.72 4.04 8.91
C THR A 135 3.25 4.03 8.49
N ASP A 136 2.90 4.60 7.33
CA ASP A 136 1.52 4.80 6.91
C ASP A 136 1.20 4.05 5.61
N PRO A 137 0.38 2.97 5.63
CA PRO A 137 0.10 2.08 4.49
C PRO A 137 -0.73 2.67 3.36
N PHE A 138 -0.78 3.99 3.31
CA PHE A 138 -1.57 4.78 2.38
C PHE A 138 -0.80 6.02 1.91
N ALA A 139 0.47 6.12 2.25
CA ALA A 139 1.33 7.26 2.00
C ALA A 139 2.60 6.85 1.26
N PHE A 140 2.56 6.99 -0.06
CA PHE A 140 3.75 7.01 -0.90
C PHE A 140 4.61 8.24 -0.56
N VAL A 141 5.63 8.07 0.28
CA VAL A 141 6.56 9.14 0.68
C VAL A 141 7.72 9.17 -0.31
N ASP A 142 7.88 10.29 -1.00
CA ASP A 142 8.92 10.57 -1.98
C ASP A 142 9.45 11.99 -1.69
N THR A 143 10.60 12.06 -1.04
CA THR A 143 11.16 13.29 -0.46
C THR A 143 11.89 14.13 -1.50
N ASP A 144 12.58 13.51 -2.45
CA ASP A 144 13.37 14.16 -3.48
C ASP A 144 12.60 14.35 -4.82
N MET A 145 11.39 13.81 -4.89
CA MET A 145 10.35 14.01 -5.91
C MET A 145 10.68 13.42 -7.27
N ASP A 146 11.32 12.25 -7.27
CA ASP A 146 11.75 11.57 -8.49
C ASP A 146 10.78 10.45 -8.92
N SER A 147 9.74 10.17 -8.14
CA SER A 147 8.75 9.08 -8.30
C SER A 147 9.20 7.70 -7.82
N LEU A 148 10.32 7.62 -7.10
CA LEU A 148 10.68 6.51 -6.23
C LEU A 148 10.30 6.85 -4.78
N PRO A 149 9.81 5.88 -4.00
CA PRO A 149 9.47 6.11 -2.61
C PRO A 149 10.69 5.90 -1.70
N ASP A 150 10.88 6.80 -0.73
CA ASP A 150 12.03 6.81 0.19
C ASP A 150 12.28 5.44 0.84
N ALA A 151 11.21 4.73 1.20
CA ALA A 151 11.30 3.45 1.88
C ALA A 151 11.92 2.36 0.97
N TRP A 152 11.48 2.31 -0.29
CA TRP A 152 12.02 1.40 -1.28
C TRP A 152 13.46 1.76 -1.64
N GLU A 153 13.75 3.03 -1.90
CA GLU A 153 15.12 3.46 -2.22
C GLU A 153 16.09 3.14 -1.08
N MET A 154 15.69 3.35 0.17
CA MET A 154 16.50 2.98 1.33
C MET A 154 16.69 1.46 1.49
N GLU A 155 15.73 0.64 1.06
CA GLU A 155 15.87 -0.82 1.05
C GLU A 155 16.80 -1.29 -0.08
N GLN A 156 16.62 -0.73 -1.27
CA GLN A 156 17.36 -1.09 -2.47
C GLN A 156 18.79 -0.52 -2.42
N PHE A 157 18.91 0.81 -2.39
CA PHE A 157 20.18 1.53 -2.60
C PHE A 157 20.82 1.98 -1.29
N GLY A 158 20.01 2.23 -0.25
CA GLY A 158 20.47 2.71 1.05
C GLY A 158 20.68 4.23 1.13
N ASP A 159 20.25 4.95 0.10
CA ASP A 159 20.14 6.40 -0.02
C ASP A 159 18.97 6.77 -0.96
N LEU A 160 18.83 8.07 -1.29
CA LEU A 160 17.79 8.63 -2.16
C LEU A 160 18.42 9.31 -3.39
N ASP A 161 19.55 8.79 -3.88
CA ASP A 161 20.34 9.45 -4.93
C ASP A 161 20.04 8.89 -6.34
N GLU A 162 19.29 7.78 -6.44
CA GLU A 162 18.92 7.14 -7.70
C GLU A 162 17.70 7.80 -8.33
N ASP A 163 17.61 7.77 -9.67
CA ASP A 163 16.47 8.33 -10.39
C ASP A 163 15.50 7.21 -10.82
N ALA A 164 14.20 7.48 -10.84
CA ALA A 164 13.16 6.60 -11.40
C ALA A 164 13.44 6.11 -12.84
N ASP A 165 14.05 6.96 -13.67
CA ASP A 165 14.45 6.65 -15.05
C ASP A 165 15.82 5.94 -15.15
N GLY A 166 16.50 5.74 -14.03
CA GLY A 166 17.77 5.04 -13.87
C GLY A 166 17.66 3.53 -14.07
N ASP A 167 18.81 2.86 -14.04
CA ASP A 167 19.02 1.41 -14.25
C ASP A 167 20.27 1.04 -13.44
N SER A 168 20.10 0.97 -12.12
CA SER A 168 21.21 0.92 -11.15
C SER A 168 22.09 -0.31 -11.36
N ASP A 169 21.47 -1.46 -11.64
CA ASP A 169 22.16 -2.73 -11.83
C ASP A 169 22.58 -3.01 -13.30
N ASN A 170 22.16 -2.16 -14.23
CA ASN A 170 22.43 -2.20 -15.68
C ASN A 170 21.89 -3.44 -16.40
N ASP A 171 20.77 -4.00 -15.93
CA ASP A 171 20.09 -5.09 -16.63
C ASP A 171 19.15 -4.59 -17.75
N GLY A 172 18.79 -3.31 -17.72
CA GLY A 172 17.94 -2.62 -18.69
C GLY A 172 16.46 -2.60 -18.39
N ILE A 173 16.08 -2.93 -17.17
CA ILE A 173 14.83 -2.52 -16.53
C ILE A 173 15.12 -1.20 -15.80
N LYS A 174 14.15 -0.29 -15.75
CA LYS A 174 14.33 0.97 -15.02
C LYS A 174 13.96 0.80 -13.55
N ASN A 175 14.59 1.57 -12.66
CA ASN A 175 14.29 1.58 -11.22
C ASN A 175 12.76 1.70 -10.95
N PHE A 176 12.05 2.58 -11.67
CA PHE A 176 10.60 2.71 -11.52
C PHE A 176 9.79 1.49 -11.99
N ASP A 177 10.24 0.83 -13.06
CA ASP A 177 9.63 -0.41 -13.52
C ASP A 177 9.89 -1.52 -12.50
N GLU A 178 11.09 -1.54 -11.91
CA GLU A 178 11.46 -2.53 -10.89
C GLU A 178 10.61 -2.38 -9.64
N LEU A 179 10.45 -1.15 -9.13
CA LEU A 179 9.50 -0.82 -8.06
C LEU A 179 8.09 -1.34 -8.39
N ARG A 180 7.57 -0.98 -9.56
CA ARG A 180 6.19 -1.31 -9.98
C ARG A 180 5.92 -2.81 -10.08
N TYR A 181 6.96 -3.59 -10.40
CA TYR A 181 6.85 -5.03 -10.61
C TYR A 181 7.48 -5.85 -9.48
N HIS A 182 7.88 -5.21 -8.38
CA HIS A 182 8.52 -5.82 -7.21
C HIS A 182 9.75 -6.67 -7.59
N LEU A 183 10.60 -6.08 -8.41
CA LEU A 183 11.90 -6.59 -8.85
C LEU A 183 13.04 -6.01 -7.97
N ASP A 184 14.24 -6.58 -8.07
CA ASP A 184 15.40 -6.16 -7.24
C ASP A 184 16.28 -5.19 -8.04
N ALA A 185 16.17 -3.90 -7.75
CA ALA A 185 16.88 -2.85 -8.48
C ALA A 185 18.40 -2.86 -8.33
N ASN A 186 18.95 -3.80 -7.54
CA ASN A 186 20.39 -3.98 -7.34
C ASN A 186 20.88 -5.34 -7.82
N SER A 187 20.01 -6.15 -8.41
CA SER A 187 20.33 -7.48 -8.88
C SER A 187 19.81 -7.70 -10.28
N ASN A 188 20.72 -8.13 -11.14
CA ASN A 188 20.38 -8.50 -12.50
C ASN A 188 19.26 -9.55 -12.52
N ASP A 189 18.06 -9.12 -12.93
CA ASP A 189 16.86 -9.93 -12.96
C ASP A 189 16.78 -10.77 -14.25
N ALA A 190 17.81 -10.70 -15.09
CA ALA A 190 18.03 -11.72 -16.10
C ALA A 190 18.30 -13.08 -15.43
N ASP A 191 17.53 -14.09 -15.82
CA ASP A 191 17.78 -15.45 -15.35
C ASP A 191 19.22 -15.91 -15.66
N ALA A 192 19.66 -17.02 -15.05
CA ALA A 192 21.00 -17.58 -15.22
C ALA A 192 21.37 -17.93 -16.69
N SER A 193 20.45 -17.78 -17.66
CA SER A 193 20.71 -17.94 -19.09
C SER A 193 20.99 -16.62 -19.83
N GLY A 194 20.98 -15.47 -19.13
CA GLY A 194 21.22 -14.14 -19.70
C GLY A 194 20.00 -13.54 -20.39
N SER A 195 18.81 -13.93 -19.94
CA SER A 195 17.52 -13.49 -20.49
C SER A 195 17.22 -12.04 -20.13
N LYS A 196 17.39 -11.09 -21.04
CA LYS A 196 17.05 -9.69 -20.76
C LYS A 196 15.55 -9.45 -20.85
N LEU A 197 14.94 -8.92 -19.80
CA LEU A 197 13.58 -8.38 -19.81
C LEU A 197 13.62 -6.94 -20.33
N THR A 198 12.63 -6.54 -21.11
CA THR A 198 12.48 -5.16 -21.57
C THR A 198 11.00 -4.83 -21.64
N PHE A 199 10.59 -3.84 -20.86
CA PHE A 199 9.24 -3.32 -20.84
C PHE A 199 9.08 -2.26 -21.94
N SER A 200 7.97 -2.31 -22.67
CA SER A 200 7.68 -1.40 -23.78
C SER A 200 6.47 -0.55 -23.45
N TYR A 201 6.60 0.76 -23.67
CA TYR A 201 5.58 1.76 -23.31
C TYR A 201 5.20 2.66 -24.49
N ASP A 202 3.94 3.07 -24.56
CA ASP A 202 3.45 4.19 -25.39
C ASP A 202 2.95 5.30 -24.45
N GLY A 203 3.82 6.26 -24.13
CA GLY A 203 3.62 7.15 -22.99
C GLY A 203 3.76 6.37 -21.68
N ASP A 204 2.78 6.51 -20.78
CA ASP A 204 2.74 5.80 -19.49
C ASP A 204 1.99 4.45 -19.59
N VAL A 205 1.57 4.06 -20.80
CA VAL A 205 0.78 2.84 -21.02
C VAL A 205 1.73 1.70 -21.35
N PHE A 206 1.72 0.65 -20.52
CA PHE A 206 2.41 -0.60 -20.82
C PHE A 206 1.82 -1.25 -22.08
N THR A 207 2.67 -1.53 -23.06
CA THR A 207 2.27 -2.08 -24.37
C THR A 207 2.85 -3.45 -24.66
N GLY A 208 3.93 -3.85 -23.97
CA GLY A 208 4.52 -5.16 -24.20
C GLY A 208 5.70 -5.48 -23.29
N LEU A 209 5.94 -6.78 -23.16
CA LEU A 209 7.15 -7.34 -22.56
C LEU A 209 7.96 -8.02 -23.65
N THR A 210 9.25 -7.74 -23.71
CA THR A 210 10.19 -8.46 -24.55
C THR A 210 11.17 -9.22 -23.68
N ILE A 211 11.37 -10.50 -23.99
CA ILE A 211 12.36 -11.38 -23.35
C ILE A 211 13.39 -11.75 -24.40
N THR A 212 14.67 -11.46 -24.15
CA THR A 212 15.76 -11.75 -25.09
C THR A 212 16.64 -12.86 -24.54
N THR A 213 16.49 -14.08 -25.07
CA THR A 213 17.21 -15.29 -24.62
C THR A 213 17.97 -15.95 -25.78
N GLY A 214 18.81 -15.19 -26.49
CA GLY A 214 19.38 -15.61 -27.78
C GLY A 214 18.37 -15.71 -28.95
N GLU A 215 17.07 -15.69 -28.64
CA GLU A 215 15.93 -15.39 -29.52
C GLU A 215 15.06 -14.35 -28.79
N THR A 216 14.44 -13.44 -29.53
CA THR A 216 13.58 -12.39 -28.96
C THR A 216 12.14 -12.88 -28.96
N LEU A 217 11.52 -12.94 -27.79
CA LEU A 217 10.10 -13.21 -27.60
C LEU A 217 9.40 -11.92 -27.18
N THR A 218 8.46 -11.46 -27.99
CA THR A 218 7.65 -10.27 -27.69
C THR A 218 6.23 -10.69 -27.36
N PHE A 219 5.74 -10.22 -26.23
CA PHE A 219 4.37 -10.39 -25.75
C PHE A 219 3.67 -9.03 -25.82
N THR A 220 2.55 -8.96 -26.53
CA THR A 220 1.66 -7.78 -26.51
C THR A 220 0.47 -8.07 -25.62
N TYR A 221 0.06 -7.10 -24.81
CA TYR A 221 -1.00 -7.26 -23.82
C TYR A 221 -2.19 -6.32 -24.09
N ASP A 222 -3.36 -6.68 -23.58
CA ASP A 222 -4.48 -5.75 -23.47
C ASP A 222 -4.38 -4.90 -22.19
N GLU A 223 -5.33 -3.97 -22.02
CA GLU A 223 -5.43 -3.10 -20.84
C GLU A 223 -5.64 -3.87 -19.51
N ASN A 224 -5.94 -5.17 -19.57
CA ASN A 224 -6.11 -6.06 -18.41
C ASN A 224 -4.96 -7.06 -18.28
N LEU A 225 -3.81 -6.82 -18.93
CA LEU A 225 -2.64 -7.69 -18.92
C LEU A 225 -2.88 -9.12 -19.46
N ASN A 226 -3.89 -9.32 -20.32
CA ASN A 226 -4.04 -10.57 -21.05
C ASN A 226 -3.13 -10.57 -22.28
N ILE A 227 -2.42 -11.68 -22.52
CA ILE A 227 -1.56 -11.85 -23.70
C ILE A 227 -2.45 -11.86 -24.96
N LEU A 228 -2.32 -10.82 -25.78
CA LEU A 228 -2.99 -10.71 -27.08
C LEU A 228 -2.25 -11.47 -28.18
N SER A 229 -0.92 -11.44 -28.16
CA SER A 229 -0.10 -12.10 -29.16
C SER A 229 1.32 -12.38 -28.67
N THR A 230 1.95 -13.38 -29.29
CA THR A 230 3.37 -13.72 -29.10
C THR A 230 4.08 -13.69 -30.45
N ALA A 231 5.21 -13.00 -30.51
CA ALA A 231 6.08 -12.95 -31.68
C ALA A 231 7.47 -13.47 -31.31
N LYS A 232 8.10 -14.22 -32.22
CA LYS A 232 9.43 -14.77 -32.04
C LYS A 232 10.32 -14.32 -33.19
N SER A 233 11.46 -13.69 -32.90
CA SER A 233 12.49 -13.38 -33.90
C SER A 233 13.86 -13.93 -33.49
N GLN A 234 14.64 -14.34 -34.50
CA GLN A 234 16.04 -14.76 -34.36
C GLN A 234 16.97 -13.59 -34.66
#